data_AF-A0A7T3R174-F1
#
_entry.id   AF-A0A7T3R174-F1
#
_cell.length_a   1.000
_cell.length_b   1.000
_cell.length_c   1.000
_cell.angle_alpha   90.00
_cell.angle_beta   90.00
_cell.angle_gamma   90.00
#
_symmetry.space_group_name_H-M   'P 1'
#
loop_
_entity.id
_entity.type
_entity.pdbx_description
1 polymer ?
#
loop_
_entity_poly.entity_id
_entity_poly.type
_entity_poly.pdbx_seq_one_letter_code
_entity_poly.pdbx_strand_id
1 'polypeptide(L)'
;ILTSMYGSLAHELLSTPKRIKTGCECIILLCAYFGYFFCGEMLVLCHVGSATWFSHWHKCSLRTKRGLLMLMRISQKIKDMTLFPPLKLRYNVMLSVFRASYSFFHLMNIRRAIK
;
A
#
# COMPACT_ATOMS: atom_id res chain seq x y z
N ILE A 1 7.08 7.11 -15.77
CA ILE A 1 5.86 7.89 -15.46
C ILE A 1 5.83 8.31 -14.00
N LEU A 2 5.84 7.39 -13.03
CA LEU A 2 5.93 7.74 -11.59
C LEU A 2 7.19 8.57 -11.25
N THR A 3 8.36 8.17 -11.75
CA THR A 3 9.63 8.89 -11.52
C THR A 3 9.67 10.30 -12.13
N SER A 4 9.09 10.50 -13.31
CA SER A 4 9.02 11.82 -13.95
C SER A 4 7.97 12.73 -13.30
N MET A 5 6.88 12.18 -12.78
CA MET A 5 5.85 12.93 -12.06
C MET A 5 6.34 13.42 -10.69
N TYR A 6 7.09 12.59 -9.96
CA TYR A 6 7.69 12.99 -8.69
C TYR A 6 8.83 14.01 -8.87
N GLY A 7 9.62 13.90 -9.94
CA GLY A 7 10.68 14.86 -10.25
C GLY A 7 10.16 16.27 -10.52
N SER A 8 9.07 16.39 -11.30
CA SER A 8 8.45 17.69 -11.59
C SER A 8 7.80 18.31 -10.34
N LEU A 9 7.11 17.51 -9.52
CA LEU A 9 6.46 17.98 -8.30
C LEU A 9 7.48 18.41 -7.24
N ALA A 10 8.59 17.67 -7.12
CA ALA A 10 9.68 17.99 -6.19
C ALA A 10 10.36 19.31 -6.56
N HIS A 11 10.65 19.52 -7.85
CA HIS A 11 11.29 20.74 -8.33
C HIS A 11 10.44 22.00 -8.08
N GLU A 12 9.11 21.87 -8.17
CA GLU A 12 8.17 22.99 -8.01
C GLU A 12 7.82 23.30 -6.54
N LEU A 13 7.80 22.27 -5.68
CA LEU A 13 7.63 22.39 -4.22
C LEU A 13 8.85 23.02 -3.52
N LEU A 14 10.04 22.91 -4.10
CA LEU A 14 11.29 23.47 -3.54
C LEU A 14 11.46 24.99 -3.73
N SER A 15 10.58 25.66 -4.47
CA SER A 15 10.75 27.07 -4.87
C SER A 15 10.60 28.11 -3.75
N THR A 16 10.06 27.78 -2.57
CA THR A 16 9.93 28.73 -1.45
C THR A 16 10.06 28.03 -0.08
N PRO A 17 10.66 28.66 0.94
CA PRO A 17 10.98 28.00 2.22
C PRO A 17 9.76 27.51 3.01
N LYS A 18 8.62 28.20 2.88
CA LYS A 18 7.34 27.73 3.45
C LYS A 18 6.76 26.51 2.70
N ARG A 19 6.99 26.39 1.39
CA ARG A 19 6.55 25.24 0.58
C ARG A 19 7.44 24.01 0.78
N ILE A 20 8.73 24.19 1.08
CA ILE A 20 9.64 23.08 1.39
C ILE A 20 9.13 22.31 2.62
N LYS A 21 8.76 23.01 3.70
CA LYS A 21 8.26 22.36 4.92
C LYS A 21 6.99 21.54 4.66
N THR A 22 6.00 22.14 4.00
CA THR A 22 4.75 21.46 3.66
C THR A 22 4.97 20.31 2.66
N GLY A 23 5.89 20.47 1.71
CA GLY A 23 6.28 19.43 0.76
C GLY A 23 6.92 18.23 1.44
N CYS A 24 7.85 18.47 2.38
CA CYS A 24 8.47 17.41 3.18
C CYS A 24 7.43 16.68 4.04
N GLU A 25 6.52 17.40 4.70
CA GLU A 25 5.42 16.80 5.47
C GLU A 25 4.52 15.91 4.59
N CYS A 26 4.19 16.37 3.37
CA CYS A 26 3.43 15.55 2.42
C CYS A 26 4.20 14.30 1.97
N ILE A 27 5.50 14.40 1.69
CA ILE A 27 6.33 13.25 1.29
C ILE A 27 6.41 12.22 2.43
N ILE A 28 6.61 12.67 3.68
CA ILE A 28 6.66 11.79 4.85
C ILE A 28 5.34 11.06 5.03
N LEU A 29 4.21 11.76 4.92
CA LEU A 29 2.88 11.14 5.00
C LEU A 29 2.68 10.11 3.88
N LEU A 30 3.05 10.44 2.63
CA LEU A 30 2.94 9.51 1.52
C LEU A 30 3.80 8.25 1.71
N CYS A 31 5.01 8.39 2.23
CA CYS A 31 5.88 7.25 2.58
C CYS A 31 5.29 6.40 3.71
N ALA A 32 4.72 7.02 4.74
CA ALA A 32 4.06 6.30 5.84
C ALA A 32 2.83 5.52 5.35
N TYR A 33 1.99 6.14 4.51
CA TYR A 33 0.87 5.46 3.86
C TYR A 33 1.35 4.33 2.96
N PHE A 34 2.39 4.54 2.15
CA PHE A 34 2.97 3.49 1.32
C PHE A 34 3.44 2.30 2.16
N GLY A 35 4.15 2.52 3.27
CA GLY A 35 4.58 1.46 4.17
C GLY A 35 3.40 0.68 4.76
N TYR A 36 2.33 1.37 5.16
CA TYR A 36 1.14 0.73 5.72
C TYR A 36 0.42 -0.16 4.71
N PHE A 37 0.20 0.35 3.49
CA PHE A 37 -0.43 -0.42 2.41
C PHE A 37 0.47 -1.57 1.91
N PHE A 38 1.79 -1.36 1.86
CA PHE A 38 2.76 -2.39 1.49
C PHE A 38 2.78 -3.55 2.50
N CYS A 39 2.81 -3.25 3.80
CA CYS A 39 2.71 -4.28 4.84
C CYS A 39 1.38 -5.03 4.77
N GLY A 40 0.26 -4.33 4.53
CA GLY A 40 -1.05 -4.95 4.37
C GLY A 40 -1.11 -5.91 3.18
N GLU A 41 -0.59 -5.50 2.02
CA GLU A 41 -0.47 -6.34 0.83
C GLU A 41 0.45 -7.54 1.07
N MET A 42 1.63 -7.34 1.69
CA MET A 42 2.56 -8.42 2.01
C MET A 42 1.95 -9.43 2.98
N LEU A 43 1.09 -9.00 3.90
CA LEU A 43 0.36 -9.89 4.79
C LEU A 43 -0.66 -10.76 4.04
N VAL A 44 -1.32 -10.19 3.02
CA VAL A 44 -2.24 -10.93 2.13
C VAL A 44 -1.48 -11.87 1.18
N LEU A 45 -0.30 -11.43 0.69
CA LEU A 45 0.58 -12.20 -0.20
C LEU A 45 1.34 -13.32 0.53
N CYS A 46 1.59 -13.18 1.84
CA CYS A 46 2.06 -14.24 2.73
C CYS A 46 0.99 -15.31 2.91
N HIS A 47 0.73 -16.02 1.82
CA HIS A 47 -0.25 -17.08 1.76
C HIS A 47 0.33 -18.28 2.51
N VAL A 48 -0.03 -18.41 3.79
CA VAL A 48 0.43 -19.53 4.63
C VAL A 48 0.15 -20.88 3.95
N GLY A 49 -0.88 -20.96 3.10
CA GLY A 49 -1.16 -22.11 2.26
C GLY A 49 -0.02 -22.53 1.33
N SER A 50 0.69 -21.61 0.66
CA SER A 50 1.81 -21.99 -0.22
C SER A 50 3.02 -22.45 0.58
N ALA A 51 3.37 -21.75 1.67
CA ALA A 51 4.44 -22.17 2.58
C ALA A 51 4.16 -23.56 3.20
N THR A 52 2.90 -23.83 3.56
CA THR A 52 2.46 -25.13 4.10
C THR A 52 2.53 -26.22 3.03
N TRP A 53 2.23 -25.91 1.76
CA TRP A 53 2.33 -26.84 0.64
C TRP A 53 3.78 -27.24 0.34
N PHE A 54 4.71 -26.28 0.37
CA PHE A 54 6.14 -26.54 0.16
C PHE A 54 6.83 -27.19 1.38
N SER A 55 6.16 -27.30 2.52
CA SER A 55 6.68 -28.00 3.69
C SER A 55 6.65 -29.52 3.52
N HIS A 56 7.42 -30.25 4.33
CA HIS A 56 7.41 -31.71 4.39
C HIS A 56 6.15 -32.28 5.09
N TRP A 57 4.97 -31.73 4.81
CA TRP A 57 3.71 -32.07 5.46
C TRP A 57 3.36 -33.57 5.36
N HIS A 58 3.82 -34.25 4.32
CA HIS A 58 3.64 -35.69 4.10
C HIS A 58 4.34 -36.55 5.18
N LYS A 59 5.45 -36.07 5.74
CA LYS A 59 6.23 -36.76 6.80
C LYS A 59 5.71 -36.48 8.22
N CYS A 60 4.76 -35.54 8.38
CA CYS A 60 4.25 -35.17 9.69
C CYS A 60 3.23 -36.18 10.24
N SER A 61 3.07 -36.20 11.57
CA SER A 61 2.05 -37.00 12.27
C SER A 61 0.62 -36.63 11.83
N LEU A 62 -0.34 -37.55 12.03
CA LEU A 62 -1.74 -37.32 11.68
C LEU A 62 -2.34 -36.09 12.40
N ARG A 63 -1.92 -35.85 13.65
CA ARG A 63 -2.33 -34.68 14.45
C ARG A 63 -1.81 -33.37 13.85
N THR A 64 -0.56 -33.34 13.43
CA THR A 64 0.07 -32.19 12.79
C THR A 64 -0.53 -31.89 11.42
N LYS A 65 -0.85 -32.93 10.62
CA LYS A 65 -1.53 -32.80 9.32
C LYS A 65 -2.91 -32.15 9.46
N ARG A 66 -3.71 -32.54 10.46
CA ARG A 66 -5.01 -31.89 10.75
C ARG A 66 -4.83 -30.42 11.14
N GLY A 67 -3.82 -30.10 11.94
CA GLY A 67 -3.48 -28.71 12.30
C GLY A 67 -3.12 -27.86 11.07
N LEU A 68 -2.25 -28.38 10.18
CA LEU A 68 -1.86 -27.72 8.94
C LEU A 68 -3.06 -27.48 8.01
N LEU A 69 -3.97 -28.46 7.88
CA LEU A 69 -5.21 -28.31 7.11
C LEU A 69 -6.14 -27.22 7.67
N MET A 70 -6.27 -27.11 9.00
CA MET A 70 -7.03 -26.03 9.61
C MET A 70 -6.37 -24.67 9.34
N LEU A 71 -5.04 -24.59 9.48
CA LEU A 71 -4.27 -23.36 9.23
C LEU A 71 -4.37 -22.90 7.76
N MET A 72 -4.34 -23.85 6.82
CA MET A 72 -4.62 -23.60 5.40
C MET A 72 -6.04 -23.05 5.17
N ARG A 73 -7.06 -23.64 5.81
CA ARG A 73 -8.45 -23.16 5.69
C ARG A 73 -8.66 -21.77 6.30
N ILE A 74 -8.04 -21.49 7.45
CA ILE A 74 -8.14 -20.19 8.12
C ILE A 74 -7.44 -19.12 7.30
N SER A 75 -6.23 -19.40 6.79
CA SER A 75 -5.49 -18.45 5.94
C SER A 75 -6.20 -18.13 4.62
N GLN A 76 -6.92 -19.08 4.02
CA GLN A 76 -7.76 -18.81 2.84
C GLN A 76 -8.92 -17.83 3.10
N LYS A 77 -9.38 -17.70 4.35
CA LYS A 77 -10.47 -16.79 4.73
C LYS A 77 -9.97 -15.35 4.90
N ILE A 78 -8.69 -15.16 5.21
CA ILE A 78 -8.03 -13.85 5.32
C ILE A 78 -7.54 -13.45 3.92
N LYS A 79 -8.49 -13.20 3.00
CA LYS A 79 -8.17 -12.76 1.63
C LYS A 79 -8.02 -11.26 1.49
N ASP A 80 -8.61 -10.49 2.41
CA ASP A 80 -8.61 -9.03 2.37
C ASP A 80 -8.37 -8.48 3.78
N MET A 81 -7.28 -7.73 3.94
CA MET A 81 -7.11 -6.89 5.12
C MET A 81 -7.98 -5.64 4.94
N THR A 82 -9.00 -5.49 5.76
CA THR A 82 -9.92 -4.34 5.71
C THR A 82 -9.60 -3.38 6.85
N LEU A 83 -9.27 -2.13 6.52
CA LEU A 83 -9.07 -1.08 7.53
C LEU A 83 -10.41 -0.57 8.06
N PHE A 84 -11.37 -0.38 7.14
CA PHE A 84 -12.77 -0.09 7.40
C PHE A 84 -13.64 -0.82 6.36
N PRO A 85 -14.92 -1.11 6.64
CA PRO A 85 -15.75 -2.00 5.81
C PRO A 85 -15.94 -1.66 4.31
N PRO A 86 -15.59 -0.47 3.78
CA PRO A 86 -15.41 -0.30 2.33
C PRO A 86 -13.94 -0.22 1.87
N LEU A 87 -12.99 0.06 2.76
CA LEU A 87 -11.58 0.29 2.46
C LEU A 87 -10.77 -1.00 2.62
N LYS A 88 -10.64 -1.71 1.50
CA LYS A 88 -9.68 -2.81 1.37
C LYS A 88 -8.28 -2.23 1.24
N LEU A 89 -7.34 -2.71 2.06
CA LEU A 89 -5.92 -2.41 1.92
C LEU A 89 -5.39 -3.14 0.68
N ARG A 90 -5.51 -2.47 -0.47
CA ARG A 90 -5.00 -2.95 -1.76
C ARG A 90 -4.20 -1.84 -2.44
N TYR A 91 -3.21 -2.22 -3.22
CA TYR A 91 -2.38 -1.30 -4.01
C TYR A 91 -3.22 -0.39 -4.92
N ASN A 92 -4.35 -0.88 -5.44
CA ASN A 92 -5.28 -0.10 -6.26
C ASN A 92 -5.89 1.11 -5.51
N VAL A 93 -6.21 0.94 -4.23
CA VAL A 93 -6.75 2.03 -3.39
C VAL A 93 -5.65 3.06 -3.15
N MET A 94 -4.42 2.61 -2.87
CA MET A 94 -3.27 3.49 -2.71
C MET A 94 -3.00 4.32 -3.99
N LEU A 95 -3.00 3.70 -5.17
CA LEU A 95 -2.89 4.38 -6.47
C LEU A 95 -3.98 5.44 -6.67
N SER A 96 -5.21 5.16 -6.24
CA SER A 96 -6.31 6.13 -6.35
C SER A 96 -6.06 7.37 -5.48
N VAL A 97 -5.52 7.19 -4.27
CA VAL A 97 -5.16 8.28 -3.36
C VAL A 97 -4.04 9.13 -3.95
N PHE A 98 -3.00 8.50 -4.53
CA PHE A 98 -1.93 9.22 -5.22
C PHE A 98 -2.45 10.02 -6.41
N ARG A 99 -3.34 9.42 -7.23
CA ARG A 99 -3.91 10.06 -8.40
C ARG A 99 -4.82 11.24 -8.03
N ALA A 100 -5.63 11.09 -6.97
CA ALA A 100 -6.46 12.16 -6.43
C ALA A 100 -5.61 13.31 -5.88
N SER A 101 -4.56 12.98 -5.12
CA SER A 101 -3.61 13.96 -4.58
C SER A 101 -2.95 14.76 -5.71
N TYR A 102 -2.44 14.08 -6.74
CA TYR A 102 -1.83 14.72 -7.89
C TYR A 102 -2.82 15.65 -8.63
N SER A 103 -4.05 15.16 -8.88
CA SER A 103 -5.08 15.95 -9.57
C SER A 103 -5.45 17.22 -8.79
N PHE A 104 -5.51 17.12 -7.46
CA PHE A 104 -5.75 18.26 -6.59
C PHE A 104 -4.63 19.31 -6.67
N PHE A 105 -3.37 18.88 -6.57
CA PHE A 105 -2.22 19.79 -6.72
C PHE A 105 -2.16 20.43 -8.11
N HIS A 106 -2.44 19.66 -9.15
CA HIS A 106 -2.46 20.16 -10.53
C HIS A 106 -3.54 21.23 -10.73
N LEU A 107 -4.77 21.01 -10.22
CA LEU A 107 -5.85 22.00 -10.26
C LEU A 107 -5.51 23.26 -9.47
N MET A 108 -4.91 23.12 -8.29
CA MET A 108 -4.45 24.23 -7.47
C MET A 108 -3.38 25.08 -8.17
N ASN A 109 -2.48 24.45 -8.93
CA ASN A 109 -1.46 25.14 -9.72
C ASN A 109 -2.07 25.89 -10.91
N ILE A 110 -2.96 25.26 -11.70
CA ILE A 110 -3.64 25.92 -12.82
C ILE A 110 -4.42 27.15 -12.34
N ARG A 111 -5.17 27.02 -11.24
CA ARG A 111 -5.99 28.11 -10.70
C ARG A 111 -5.17 29.31 -10.22
N ARG A 112 -3.87 29.12 -9.93
CA ARG A 112 -2.92 30.18 -9.59
C ARG A 112 -2.24 30.78 -10.82
N ALA A 113 -2.08 30.04 -11.92
CA ALA A 113 -1.50 30.55 -13.16
C ALA A 113 -2.45 31.46 -13.96
N ILE A 114 -3.76 31.37 -13.68
CA ILE A 114 -4.81 32.20 -14.30
C ILE A 114 -5.04 33.53 -13.53
N LYS A 115 -4.47 33.66 -12.32
CA LYS A 115 -4.50 34.89 -11.52
C LYS A 115 -3.20 35.66 -11.68
#